data_AF-A0A1S6H9I5-F1
#
_entry.id   AF-A0A1S6H9I5-F1
#
_cell.length_a   1.000
_cell.length_b   1.000
_cell.length_c   1.000
_cell.angle_alpha   90.00
_cell.angle_beta   90.00
_cell.angle_gamma   90.00
#
_symmetry.space_group_name_H-M   'P 1'
#
loop_
_entity.id
_entity.type
_entity.pdbx_description
1 polymer ?
#
loop_
_entity_poly.entity_id
_entity_poly.type
_entity_poly.pdbx_seq_one_letter_code
_entity_poly.pdbx_strand_id
1 'polypeptide(L)'
;MAKKYDVSKKMDILLGRPPVSGSSNHKELSEKEDELLNLRVKLQNKEKYLNEKESKLNKETKELETNILGLKKERAKLWEDIEELKMEEENSSSHLFKINEEIRVRKKEIKQADEIHDLLEKKQKKFKEREEDIKEREYFIAEKEKETVKLNRDIKDKEEIIHRLSKMINTERTQFEHDRKIIAQEIDELQKRKTLLNAEVAALKDENSAERKRLDESMRDVKQMYDLAEKKILATDRRAKDIEAVLYKKENDLTKFSLNLDKREMELKEWAEQLEKERSRLLLEQKEEVALRKNIVELSTEERLLEQSASEKRKQLEDFEADYETKKEDLKRDQAMLDDKEDEIIRRIKQLEDDERLLAEKEEEFIDKITELEKDRRLFDKKAAEFSEMIGAVKEVKNKEAELSKRELDIEAKEQKIAKVSETRVNISNLKKEKETLAKELKHLQSRVAKANEINKKLSARERMLSEQEEKLKAIFSHMSGEDANISSVPQTPYELENKQDEIRTTYEAVEETNPKNYSVISLMQDARSALISKNIVSAKQLYSRINSMYKKLPATAEKKRLYYEILELKTDIELAGV
;
A
#
# COMPACT_ATOMS: atom_id res chain seq x y z
N MET A 1 -13.30 -71.77 -20.26
CA MET A 1 -14.74 -71.98 -19.98
C MET A 1 -15.50 -71.66 -21.27
N ALA A 2 -16.54 -72.37 -21.72
CA ALA A 2 -17.19 -73.58 -21.18
C ALA A 2 -17.91 -74.42 -22.27
N LYS A 3 -18.06 -75.72 -22.00
CA LYS A 3 -19.07 -76.71 -22.47
C LYS A 3 -19.30 -76.98 -23.98
N LYS A 4 -19.38 -78.29 -24.28
CA LYS A 4 -19.93 -78.89 -25.51
C LYS A 4 -21.46 -79.02 -25.42
N TYR A 5 -22.12 -78.98 -26.57
CA TYR A 5 -23.34 -79.72 -26.98
C TYR A 5 -23.10 -80.05 -28.47
N ASP A 6 -23.34 -81.22 -29.06
CA ASP A 6 -24.19 -82.39 -28.76
C ASP A 6 -25.70 -82.15 -28.88
N VAL A 7 -26.21 -82.40 -30.10
CA VAL A 7 -27.62 -82.68 -30.39
C VAL A 7 -27.66 -83.84 -31.39
N SER A 8 -28.39 -84.90 -31.04
CA SER A 8 -28.58 -86.10 -31.85
C SER A 8 -30.08 -86.38 -32.03
N LYS A 9 -30.41 -87.29 -32.96
CA LYS A 9 -31.68 -88.06 -33.05
C LYS A 9 -33.00 -87.28 -33.27
N LYS A 10 -33.52 -87.34 -34.50
CA LYS A 10 -34.64 -88.26 -34.90
C LYS A 10 -35.26 -87.90 -36.27
N MET A 11 -35.25 -88.85 -37.20
CA MET A 11 -36.47 -89.57 -37.61
C MET A 11 -36.12 -90.75 -38.52
N ASP A 12 -36.51 -91.96 -38.09
CA ASP A 12 -36.64 -93.14 -38.94
C ASP A 12 -37.98 -93.08 -39.73
N ILE A 13 -38.18 -93.95 -40.74
CA ILE A 13 -39.38 -94.81 -40.98
C ILE A 13 -39.46 -95.31 -42.45
N LEU A 14 -39.73 -96.63 -42.64
CA LEU A 14 -39.92 -97.40 -43.90
C LEU A 14 -38.68 -97.55 -44.82
N LEU A 15 -38.34 -98.66 -45.51
CA LEU A 15 -38.64 -100.11 -45.56
C LEU A 15 -37.36 -100.77 -46.19
N GLY A 16 -37.01 -102.05 -46.22
CA GLY A 16 -37.70 -103.34 -46.02
C GLY A 16 -37.21 -104.34 -47.09
N ARG A 17 -36.44 -105.39 -46.72
CA ARG A 17 -36.19 -106.61 -47.54
C ARG A 17 -37.43 -107.56 -47.44
N PRO A 18 -37.57 -108.69 -48.17
CA PRO A 18 -36.77 -109.38 -49.22
C PRO A 18 -37.66 -109.64 -50.50
N PRO A 19 -37.64 -110.76 -51.29
CA PRO A 19 -36.68 -111.85 -51.53
C PRO A 19 -36.34 -112.10 -53.04
N VAL A 20 -35.79 -113.28 -53.36
CA VAL A 20 -35.35 -113.75 -54.69
C VAL A 20 -36.49 -114.42 -55.49
N SER A 21 -36.63 -114.13 -56.80
CA SER A 21 -36.85 -115.10 -57.91
C SER A 21 -37.38 -114.46 -59.20
N GLY A 22 -37.23 -115.16 -60.34
CA GLY A 22 -38.22 -115.10 -61.44
C GLY A 22 -37.95 -114.17 -62.66
N SER A 23 -37.30 -114.73 -63.69
CA SER A 23 -37.60 -114.55 -65.13
C SER A 23 -37.91 -113.16 -65.74
N SER A 24 -37.05 -112.75 -66.68
CA SER A 24 -37.36 -112.06 -67.97
C SER A 24 -38.28 -110.83 -68.00
N ASN A 25 -37.68 -109.65 -68.26
CA ASN A 25 -38.10 -108.77 -69.37
C ASN A 25 -37.05 -107.68 -69.66
N HIS A 26 -36.23 -107.88 -70.70
CA HIS A 26 -35.08 -107.04 -71.07
C HIS A 26 -35.46 -105.73 -71.80
N LYS A 27 -36.50 -105.02 -71.34
CA LYS A 27 -36.95 -103.75 -71.99
C LYS A 27 -37.22 -102.58 -71.05
N GLU A 28 -37.78 -102.79 -69.86
CA GLU A 28 -38.01 -101.69 -68.89
C GLU A 28 -36.73 -101.15 -68.24
N LEU A 29 -35.63 -101.90 -68.27
CA LEU A 29 -34.35 -101.48 -67.69
C LEU A 29 -33.76 -100.27 -68.41
N SER A 30 -33.84 -100.23 -69.75
CA SER A 30 -33.29 -99.11 -70.55
C SER A 30 -33.97 -97.79 -70.19
N GLU A 31 -35.30 -97.78 -70.12
CA GLU A 31 -36.07 -96.55 -69.85
C GLU A 31 -35.78 -96.01 -68.43
N LYS A 32 -35.57 -96.90 -67.44
CA LYS A 32 -35.18 -96.52 -66.07
C LYS A 32 -33.71 -96.09 -65.98
N GLU A 33 -32.82 -96.65 -66.80
CA GLU A 33 -31.43 -96.17 -66.91
C GLU A 33 -31.37 -94.78 -67.56
N ASP A 34 -32.18 -94.50 -68.58
CA ASP A 34 -32.31 -93.18 -69.20
C ASP A 34 -32.94 -92.14 -68.25
N GLU A 35 -33.97 -92.51 -67.47
CA GLU A 35 -34.52 -91.64 -66.41
C GLU A 35 -33.47 -91.33 -65.34
N LEU A 36 -32.72 -92.33 -64.88
CA LEU A 36 -31.64 -92.16 -63.91
C LEU A 36 -30.50 -91.29 -64.48
N LEU A 37 -30.15 -91.43 -65.76
CA LEU A 37 -29.16 -90.59 -66.43
C LEU A 37 -29.64 -89.13 -66.50
N ASN A 38 -30.91 -88.90 -66.86
CA ASN A 38 -31.54 -87.59 -66.92
C ASN A 38 -31.62 -86.92 -65.54
N LEU A 39 -31.97 -87.68 -64.49
CA LEU A 39 -31.92 -87.23 -63.10
C LEU A 39 -30.49 -86.92 -62.63
N ARG A 40 -29.49 -87.71 -63.03
CA ARG A 40 -28.07 -87.49 -62.71
C ARG A 40 -27.54 -86.21 -63.37
N VAL A 41 -27.91 -85.94 -64.62
CA VAL A 41 -27.59 -84.69 -65.32
C VAL A 41 -28.29 -83.48 -64.65
N LYS A 42 -29.57 -83.61 -64.28
CA LYS A 42 -30.30 -82.58 -63.52
C LYS A 42 -29.65 -82.30 -62.16
N LEU A 43 -29.18 -83.33 -61.45
CA LEU A 43 -28.45 -83.18 -60.19
C LEU A 43 -27.09 -82.51 -60.41
N GLN A 44 -26.26 -82.94 -61.36
CA GLN A 44 -24.98 -82.28 -61.67
C GLN A 44 -25.15 -80.81 -62.09
N ASN A 45 -26.20 -80.48 -62.84
CA ASN A 45 -26.48 -79.10 -63.22
C ASN A 45 -26.96 -78.25 -62.02
N LYS A 46 -27.75 -78.84 -61.11
CA LYS A 46 -28.17 -78.18 -59.85
C LYS A 46 -26.99 -78.00 -58.89
N GLU A 47 -26.09 -78.97 -58.83
CA GLU A 47 -24.86 -78.97 -58.02
C GLU A 47 -23.85 -77.93 -58.56
N LYS A 48 -23.64 -77.86 -59.89
CA LYS A 48 -22.91 -76.75 -60.52
C LYS A 48 -23.52 -75.39 -60.19
N TYR A 49 -24.84 -75.23 -60.34
CA TYR A 49 -25.52 -73.98 -60.04
C TYR A 49 -25.39 -73.57 -58.56
N LEU A 50 -25.46 -74.53 -57.63
CA LEU A 50 -25.22 -74.29 -56.20
C LEU A 50 -23.77 -73.89 -55.95
N ASN A 51 -22.79 -74.60 -56.50
CA ASN A 51 -21.37 -74.27 -56.36
C ASN A 51 -21.02 -72.90 -56.98
N GLU A 52 -21.62 -72.53 -58.12
CA GLU A 52 -21.49 -71.18 -58.69
C GLU A 52 -22.12 -70.11 -57.81
N LYS A 53 -23.30 -70.38 -57.23
CA LYS A 53 -23.98 -69.46 -56.32
C LYS A 53 -23.21 -69.28 -55.02
N GLU A 54 -22.67 -70.35 -54.46
CA GLU A 54 -21.83 -70.36 -53.26
C GLU A 54 -20.46 -69.71 -53.51
N SER A 55 -19.90 -69.85 -54.72
CA SER A 55 -18.69 -69.13 -55.15
C SER A 55 -18.93 -67.62 -55.28
N LYS A 56 -20.09 -67.19 -55.80
CA LYS A 56 -20.51 -65.78 -55.83
C LYS A 56 -20.73 -65.23 -54.43
N LEU A 57 -21.49 -65.93 -53.58
CA LEU A 57 -21.70 -65.56 -52.17
C LEU A 57 -20.36 -65.43 -51.43
N ASN A 58 -19.45 -66.40 -51.55
CA ASN A 58 -18.13 -66.32 -50.91
C ASN A 58 -17.21 -65.21 -51.46
N LYS A 59 -17.49 -64.64 -52.64
CA LYS A 59 -16.86 -63.39 -53.09
C LYS A 59 -17.50 -62.19 -52.41
N GLU A 60 -18.83 -62.08 -52.47
CA GLU A 60 -19.60 -60.99 -51.85
C GLU A 60 -19.32 -60.89 -50.34
N THR A 61 -19.28 -62.00 -49.60
CA THR A 61 -18.92 -62.02 -48.17
C THR A 61 -17.52 -61.48 -47.93
N LYS A 62 -16.53 -61.89 -48.74
CA LYS A 62 -15.14 -61.42 -48.58
C LYS A 62 -14.97 -59.95 -48.92
N GLU A 63 -15.68 -59.47 -49.94
CA GLU A 63 -15.71 -58.06 -50.34
C GLU A 63 -16.35 -57.19 -49.24
N LEU A 64 -17.46 -57.65 -48.66
CA LEU A 64 -18.08 -57.05 -47.47
C LEU A 64 -17.16 -57.11 -46.24
N GLU A 65 -16.44 -58.20 -45.99
CA GLU A 65 -15.45 -58.31 -44.91
C GLU A 65 -14.30 -57.29 -45.08
N THR A 66 -13.77 -57.12 -46.30
CA THR A 66 -12.77 -56.09 -46.58
C THR A 66 -13.31 -54.68 -46.41
N ASN A 67 -14.56 -54.42 -46.82
CA ASN A 67 -15.20 -53.11 -46.66
C ASN A 67 -15.47 -52.80 -45.17
N ILE A 68 -15.92 -53.79 -44.38
CA ILE A 68 -16.07 -53.67 -42.92
C ILE A 68 -14.71 -53.44 -42.25
N LEU A 69 -13.63 -54.06 -42.74
CA LEU A 69 -12.27 -53.81 -42.23
C LEU A 69 -11.78 -52.40 -42.56
N GLY A 70 -12.09 -51.88 -43.75
CA GLY A 70 -11.83 -50.50 -44.16
C GLY A 70 -12.55 -49.49 -43.25
N LEU A 71 -13.88 -49.60 -43.15
CA LEU A 71 -14.72 -48.74 -42.32
C LEU A 71 -14.31 -48.79 -40.83
N LYS A 72 -13.82 -49.94 -40.33
CA LYS A 72 -13.25 -50.04 -38.97
C LYS A 72 -11.95 -49.24 -38.80
N LYS A 73 -11.09 -49.20 -39.82
CA LYS A 73 -9.85 -48.38 -39.80
C LYS A 73 -10.16 -46.89 -39.91
N GLU A 74 -11.06 -46.51 -40.82
CA GLU A 74 -11.50 -45.12 -40.95
C GLU A 74 -12.16 -44.62 -39.66
N ARG A 75 -13.06 -45.43 -39.06
CA ARG A 75 -13.63 -45.12 -37.75
C ARG A 75 -12.56 -45.00 -36.66
N ALA A 76 -11.56 -45.88 -36.63
CA ALA A 76 -10.48 -45.79 -35.64
C ALA A 76 -9.70 -44.47 -35.79
N LYS A 77 -9.32 -44.11 -37.02
CA LYS A 77 -8.62 -42.85 -37.29
C LYS A 77 -9.47 -41.63 -36.91
N LEU A 78 -10.75 -41.61 -37.26
CA LEU A 78 -11.67 -40.52 -36.88
C LEU A 78 -11.83 -40.38 -35.36
N TRP A 79 -11.63 -41.46 -34.59
CA TRP A 79 -11.57 -41.37 -33.12
C TRP A 79 -10.24 -40.83 -32.60
N GLU A 80 -9.11 -41.11 -33.25
CA GLU A 80 -7.83 -40.44 -32.95
C GLU A 80 -7.89 -38.95 -33.29
N ASP A 81 -8.38 -38.60 -34.49
CA ASP A 81 -8.58 -37.21 -34.95
C ASP A 81 -9.49 -36.41 -33.99
N ILE A 82 -10.55 -37.03 -33.46
CA ILE A 82 -11.46 -36.41 -32.47
C ILE A 82 -10.79 -36.23 -31.10
N GLU A 83 -9.98 -37.19 -30.66
CA GLU A 83 -9.31 -37.09 -29.35
C GLU A 83 -8.19 -36.05 -29.37
N GLU A 84 -7.48 -35.90 -30.50
CA GLU A 84 -6.50 -34.84 -30.73
C GLU A 84 -7.18 -33.45 -30.72
N LEU A 85 -8.30 -33.27 -31.44
CA LEU A 85 -9.06 -32.01 -31.44
C LEU A 85 -9.58 -31.60 -30.05
N LYS A 86 -10.00 -32.55 -29.20
CA LYS A 86 -10.36 -32.27 -27.80
C LYS A 86 -9.16 -31.77 -26.99
N MET A 87 -7.99 -32.39 -27.18
CA MET A 87 -6.76 -31.98 -26.51
C MET A 87 -6.33 -30.59 -26.96
N GLU A 88 -6.53 -30.22 -28.24
CA GLU A 88 -6.35 -28.84 -28.71
C GLU A 88 -7.37 -27.86 -28.12
N GLU A 89 -8.65 -28.27 -27.99
CA GLU A 89 -9.70 -27.45 -27.37
C GLU A 89 -9.46 -27.20 -25.88
N GLU A 90 -9.09 -28.23 -25.09
CA GLU A 90 -8.73 -28.08 -23.69
C GLU A 90 -7.48 -27.20 -23.49
N ASN A 91 -6.45 -27.38 -24.33
CA ASN A 91 -5.26 -26.52 -24.31
C ASN A 91 -5.61 -25.07 -24.68
N SER A 92 -6.47 -24.86 -25.68
CA SER A 92 -6.92 -23.52 -26.10
C SER A 92 -7.76 -22.84 -25.02
N SER A 93 -8.67 -23.57 -24.37
CA SER A 93 -9.47 -23.11 -23.23
C SER A 93 -8.59 -22.73 -22.03
N SER A 94 -7.60 -23.57 -21.70
CA SER A 94 -6.55 -23.28 -20.70
C SER A 94 -5.74 -22.02 -21.05
N HIS A 95 -5.42 -21.82 -22.33
CA HIS A 95 -4.69 -20.64 -22.79
C HIS A 95 -5.55 -19.35 -22.73
N LEU A 96 -6.82 -19.43 -23.10
CA LEU A 96 -7.80 -18.35 -22.97
C LEU A 96 -8.07 -17.97 -21.51
N PHE A 97 -8.07 -18.94 -20.59
CA PHE A 97 -8.18 -18.67 -19.16
C PHE A 97 -6.99 -17.84 -18.64
N LYS A 98 -5.75 -18.21 -19.02
CA LYS A 98 -4.54 -17.44 -18.68
C LYS A 98 -4.59 -16.02 -19.26
N ILE A 99 -4.97 -15.88 -20.53
CA ILE A 99 -5.13 -14.57 -21.19
C ILE A 99 -6.17 -13.70 -20.48
N ASN A 100 -7.30 -14.26 -20.05
CA ASN A 100 -8.32 -13.52 -19.31
C ASN A 100 -7.84 -13.07 -17.92
N GLU A 101 -7.05 -13.87 -17.20
CA GLU A 101 -6.50 -13.45 -15.91
C GLU A 101 -5.36 -12.43 -16.10
N GLU A 102 -4.53 -12.53 -17.15
CA GLU A 102 -3.59 -11.44 -17.53
C GLU A 102 -4.32 -10.13 -17.85
N ILE A 103 -5.43 -10.19 -18.60
CA ILE A 103 -6.27 -9.01 -18.88
C ILE A 103 -6.88 -8.46 -17.58
N ARG A 104 -7.25 -9.31 -16.63
CA ARG A 104 -7.76 -8.89 -15.31
C ARG A 104 -6.68 -8.23 -14.46
N VAL A 105 -5.44 -8.72 -14.50
CA VAL A 105 -4.29 -8.09 -13.83
C VAL A 105 -3.99 -6.74 -14.47
N ARG A 106 -3.83 -6.67 -15.80
CA ARG A 106 -3.59 -5.40 -16.52
C ARG A 106 -4.69 -4.36 -16.30
N LYS A 107 -5.97 -4.78 -16.17
CA LYS A 107 -7.07 -3.87 -15.82
C LYS A 107 -6.98 -3.30 -14.39
N LYS A 108 -6.28 -3.96 -13.45
CA LYS A 108 -5.95 -3.37 -12.14
C LYS A 108 -4.75 -2.43 -12.24
N GLU A 109 -3.71 -2.82 -12.97
CA GLU A 109 -2.50 -2.03 -13.17
C GLU A 109 -2.83 -0.69 -13.87
N ILE A 110 -3.69 -0.71 -14.89
CA ILE A 110 -4.20 0.50 -15.55
C ILE A 110 -4.92 1.41 -14.55
N LYS A 111 -5.86 0.88 -13.75
CA LYS A 111 -6.54 1.69 -12.73
C LYS A 111 -5.59 2.32 -11.70
N GLN A 112 -4.55 1.59 -11.30
CA GLN A 112 -3.53 2.12 -10.40
C GLN A 112 -2.67 3.21 -11.09
N ALA A 113 -2.41 3.08 -12.40
CA ALA A 113 -1.76 4.12 -13.19
C ALA A 113 -2.65 5.37 -13.33
N ASP A 114 -3.97 5.19 -13.53
CA ASP A 114 -4.95 6.28 -13.58
C ASP A 114 -5.02 7.02 -12.22
N GLU A 115 -5.11 6.29 -11.10
CA GLU A 115 -5.08 6.84 -9.73
C GLU A 115 -3.76 7.61 -9.45
N ILE A 116 -2.62 7.11 -9.95
CA ILE A 116 -1.32 7.79 -9.86
C ILE A 116 -1.29 9.05 -10.74
N HIS A 117 -1.88 9.02 -11.94
CA HIS A 117 -1.98 10.18 -12.83
C HIS A 117 -2.80 11.30 -12.18
N ASP A 118 -3.97 10.97 -11.63
CA ASP A 118 -4.83 11.87 -10.85
C ASP A 118 -4.07 12.55 -9.70
N LEU A 119 -3.27 11.77 -8.97
CA LEU A 119 -2.45 12.27 -7.87
C LEU A 119 -1.27 13.14 -8.33
N LEU A 120 -0.70 12.87 -9.52
CA LEU A 120 0.33 13.70 -10.14
C LEU A 120 -0.25 15.04 -10.63
N GLU A 121 -1.39 15.03 -11.30
CA GLU A 121 -2.07 16.25 -11.77
C GLU A 121 -2.50 17.14 -10.60
N LYS A 122 -3.09 16.55 -9.54
CA LYS A 122 -3.41 17.26 -8.28
C LYS A 122 -2.17 17.85 -7.60
N LYS A 123 -1.01 17.19 -7.69
CA LYS A 123 0.29 17.74 -7.21
C LYS A 123 0.82 18.84 -8.12
N GLN A 124 0.67 18.71 -9.44
CA GLN A 124 1.15 19.69 -10.41
C GLN A 124 0.34 21.00 -10.33
N LYS A 125 -0.98 20.92 -10.10
CA LYS A 125 -1.81 22.10 -9.80
C LYS A 125 -1.33 22.82 -8.54
N LYS A 126 -1.12 22.09 -7.44
CA LYS A 126 -0.55 22.62 -6.18
C LYS A 126 0.88 23.17 -6.31
N PHE A 127 1.62 22.77 -7.33
CA PHE A 127 2.92 23.36 -7.66
C PHE A 127 2.76 24.71 -8.35
N LYS A 128 1.84 24.84 -9.31
CA LYS A 128 1.53 26.13 -9.96
C LYS A 128 0.98 27.16 -8.99
N GLU A 129 0.03 26.77 -8.14
CA GLU A 129 -0.52 27.60 -7.06
C GLU A 129 0.61 28.17 -6.18
N ARG A 130 1.61 27.35 -5.82
CA ARG A 130 2.80 27.78 -5.07
C ARG A 130 3.79 28.62 -5.86
N GLU A 131 3.94 28.40 -7.17
CA GLU A 131 4.75 29.27 -8.03
C GLU A 131 4.11 30.65 -8.19
N GLU A 132 2.78 30.77 -8.06
CA GLU A 132 2.05 32.03 -8.05
C GLU A 132 2.19 32.72 -6.67
N ASP A 133 1.98 31.99 -5.55
CA ASP A 133 2.29 32.45 -4.18
C ASP A 133 3.71 33.05 -4.06
N ILE A 134 4.70 32.42 -4.69
CA ILE A 134 6.10 32.85 -4.65
C ILE A 134 6.31 34.14 -5.44
N LYS A 135 5.73 34.27 -6.64
CA LYS A 135 5.85 35.49 -7.46
C LYS A 135 5.22 36.70 -6.79
N GLU A 136 4.08 36.52 -6.12
CA GLU A 136 3.44 37.60 -5.35
C GLU A 136 4.31 38.05 -4.17
N ARG A 137 4.94 37.11 -3.46
CA ARG A 137 5.88 37.42 -2.37
C ARG A 137 7.15 38.10 -2.88
N GLU A 138 7.71 37.64 -4.00
CA GLU A 138 8.85 38.29 -4.66
C GLU A 138 8.52 39.73 -5.09
N TYR A 139 7.32 39.96 -5.64
CA TYR A 139 6.83 41.30 -5.98
C TYR A 139 6.71 42.20 -4.74
N PHE A 140 6.08 41.70 -3.67
CA PHE A 140 5.92 42.44 -2.41
C PHE A 140 7.26 42.77 -1.75
N ILE A 141 8.22 41.84 -1.76
CA ILE A 141 9.59 42.08 -1.29
C ILE A 141 10.26 43.18 -2.14
N ALA A 142 10.20 43.08 -3.47
CA ALA A 142 10.77 44.08 -4.37
C ALA A 142 10.09 45.47 -4.26
N GLU A 143 8.86 45.55 -3.75
CA GLU A 143 8.20 46.81 -3.40
C GLU A 143 8.69 47.38 -2.06
N LYS A 144 8.78 46.55 -1.02
CA LYS A 144 9.33 46.93 0.29
C LYS A 144 10.82 47.31 0.22
N GLU A 145 11.58 46.71 -0.71
CA GLU A 145 12.96 47.14 -1.01
C GLU A 145 13.00 48.55 -1.62
N LYS A 146 12.10 48.90 -2.56
CA LYS A 146 12.02 50.28 -3.11
C LYS A 146 11.65 51.29 -2.04
N GLU A 147 10.71 50.95 -1.16
CA GLU A 147 10.32 51.79 -0.01
C GLU A 147 11.50 51.99 0.94
N THR A 148 12.24 50.93 1.26
CA THR A 148 13.46 50.99 2.08
C THR A 148 14.55 51.86 1.42
N VAL A 149 14.74 51.75 0.09
CA VAL A 149 15.67 52.61 -0.67
C VAL A 149 15.22 54.07 -0.68
N LYS A 150 13.91 54.36 -0.68
CA LYS A 150 13.38 55.73 -0.52
C LYS A 150 13.68 56.26 0.88
N LEU A 151 13.32 55.52 1.93
CA LEU A 151 13.58 55.90 3.33
C LEU A 151 15.07 56.16 3.59
N ASN A 152 15.97 55.35 3.03
CA ASN A 152 17.41 55.56 3.16
C ASN A 152 17.92 56.83 2.46
N ARG A 153 17.26 57.32 1.40
CA ARG A 153 17.55 58.65 0.82
C ARG A 153 17.02 59.75 1.71
N ASP A 154 15.77 59.64 2.17
CA ASP A 154 15.13 60.62 3.05
C ASP A 154 15.89 60.77 4.39
N ILE A 155 16.52 59.70 4.88
CA ILE A 155 17.45 59.72 6.03
C ILE A 155 18.73 60.46 5.67
N LYS A 156 19.41 60.11 4.57
CA LYS A 156 20.67 60.76 4.15
C LYS A 156 20.49 62.28 3.93
N ASP A 157 19.38 62.69 3.33
CA ASP A 157 19.09 64.11 3.09
C ASP A 157 18.85 64.86 4.42
N LYS A 158 18.24 64.21 5.42
CA LYS A 158 18.13 64.72 6.79
C LYS A 158 19.49 64.78 7.50
N GLU A 159 20.37 63.80 7.32
CA GLU A 159 21.74 63.82 7.84
C GLU A 159 22.55 64.99 7.24
N GLU A 160 22.42 65.27 5.95
CA GLU A 160 23.04 66.44 5.32
C GLU A 160 22.49 67.77 5.88
N ILE A 161 21.18 67.86 6.14
CA ILE A 161 20.57 69.03 6.78
C ILE A 161 21.11 69.21 8.21
N ILE A 162 21.15 68.14 9.01
CA ILE A 162 21.72 68.14 10.36
C ILE A 162 23.19 68.56 10.35
N HIS A 163 23.99 68.11 9.38
CA HIS A 163 25.37 68.52 9.23
C HIS A 163 25.51 70.01 8.88
N ARG A 164 24.67 70.54 7.98
CA ARG A 164 24.64 71.98 7.63
C ARG A 164 24.25 72.85 8.83
N LEU A 165 23.20 72.46 9.57
CA LEU A 165 22.77 73.13 10.80
C LEU A 165 23.86 73.08 11.89
N SER A 166 24.50 71.92 12.08
CA SER A 166 25.61 71.77 13.04
C SER A 166 26.80 72.69 12.69
N LYS A 167 27.05 72.93 11.40
CA LYS A 167 28.07 73.89 10.95
C LYS A 167 27.66 75.34 11.25
N MET A 168 26.41 75.71 10.99
CA MET A 168 25.88 77.05 11.31
C MET A 168 25.94 77.37 12.81
N ILE A 169 25.46 76.45 13.65
CA ILE A 169 25.49 76.58 15.13
C ILE A 169 26.93 76.77 15.63
N ASN A 170 27.90 76.04 15.06
CA ASN A 170 29.30 76.23 15.41
C ASN A 170 29.86 77.59 14.98
N THR A 171 29.49 78.10 13.79
CA THR A 171 29.91 79.46 13.37
C THR A 171 29.28 80.57 14.22
N GLU A 172 27.98 80.49 14.53
CA GLU A 172 27.29 81.42 15.43
C GLU A 172 27.91 81.38 16.83
N ARG A 173 28.19 80.19 17.35
CA ARG A 173 28.89 80.02 18.62
C ARG A 173 30.27 80.70 18.61
N THR A 174 31.07 80.55 17.55
CA THR A 174 32.37 81.24 17.47
C THR A 174 32.23 82.76 17.37
N GLN A 175 31.14 83.26 16.78
CA GLN A 175 30.83 84.70 16.76
C GLN A 175 30.45 85.18 18.16
N PHE A 176 29.52 84.51 18.87
CA PHE A 176 29.19 84.87 20.25
C PHE A 176 30.39 84.75 21.21
N GLU A 177 31.30 83.79 21.01
CA GLU A 177 32.57 83.70 21.74
C GLU A 177 33.61 84.78 21.35
N HIS A 178 33.40 85.52 20.26
CA HIS A 178 34.16 86.71 19.88
C HIS A 178 33.52 87.98 20.44
N ASP A 179 32.22 88.18 20.21
CA ASP A 179 31.46 89.34 20.70
C ASP A 179 31.54 89.46 22.23
N ARG A 180 31.45 88.33 22.94
CA ARG A 180 31.62 88.26 24.40
C ARG A 180 33.02 88.73 24.87
N LYS A 181 34.06 88.59 24.04
CA LYS A 181 35.40 89.11 24.35
C LYS A 181 35.49 90.61 24.12
N ILE A 182 34.87 91.12 23.06
CA ILE A 182 34.75 92.58 22.80
C ILE A 182 34.01 93.25 23.96
N ILE A 183 32.83 92.75 24.33
CA ILE A 183 32.03 93.29 25.44
C ILE A 183 32.80 93.24 26.77
N ALA A 184 33.59 92.20 27.02
CA ALA A 184 34.46 92.14 28.21
C ALA A 184 35.55 93.23 28.19
N GLN A 185 36.17 93.49 27.03
CA GLN A 185 37.17 94.55 26.87
C GLN A 185 36.55 95.94 27.05
N GLU A 186 35.38 96.20 26.46
CA GLU A 186 34.62 97.44 26.65
C GLU A 186 34.25 97.68 28.12
N ILE A 187 33.84 96.62 28.84
CA ILE A 187 33.55 96.69 30.28
C ILE A 187 34.81 97.06 31.09
N ASP A 188 35.97 96.47 30.78
CA ASP A 188 37.24 96.81 31.43
C ASP A 188 37.69 98.26 31.12
N GLU A 189 37.47 98.75 29.90
CA GLU A 189 37.75 100.14 29.52
C GLU A 189 36.81 101.14 30.20
N LEU A 190 35.50 100.83 30.27
CA LEU A 190 34.53 101.63 31.00
C LEU A 190 34.84 101.67 32.51
N GLN A 191 35.33 100.57 33.09
CA GLN A 191 35.81 100.55 34.48
C GLN A 191 37.04 101.44 34.67
N LYS A 192 38.05 101.38 33.79
CA LYS A 192 39.22 102.29 33.82
C LYS A 192 38.81 103.76 33.65
N ARG A 193 37.87 104.04 32.75
CA ARG A 193 37.35 105.41 32.54
C ARG A 193 36.58 105.91 33.77
N LYS A 194 35.83 105.05 34.44
CA LYS A 194 35.12 105.36 35.70
C LYS A 194 36.08 105.66 36.85
N THR A 195 37.17 104.93 37.00
CA THR A 195 38.16 105.22 38.06
C THR A 195 38.92 106.52 37.79
N LEU A 196 39.27 106.81 36.53
CA LEU A 196 39.83 108.11 36.12
C LEU A 196 38.88 109.28 36.41
N LEU A 197 37.62 109.19 35.97
CA LEU A 197 36.61 110.24 36.19
C LEU A 197 36.35 110.48 37.70
N ASN A 198 36.34 109.43 38.51
CA ASN A 198 36.21 109.56 39.97
C ASN A 198 37.40 110.29 40.60
N ALA A 199 38.63 110.11 40.08
CA ALA A 199 39.81 110.81 40.55
C ALA A 199 39.81 112.30 40.10
N GLU A 200 39.37 112.58 38.88
CA GLU A 200 39.17 113.95 38.36
C GLU A 200 38.12 114.72 39.18
N VAL A 201 36.97 114.10 39.47
CA VAL A 201 35.92 114.67 40.33
C VAL A 201 36.42 114.90 41.77
N ALA A 202 37.32 114.07 42.29
CA ALA A 202 37.95 114.32 43.59
C ALA A 202 38.89 115.53 43.54
N ALA A 203 39.77 115.62 42.53
CA ALA A 203 40.68 116.75 42.36
C ALA A 203 39.95 118.09 42.20
N LEU A 204 38.91 118.14 41.36
CA LEU A 204 38.08 119.33 41.16
C LEU A 204 37.33 119.74 42.44
N LYS A 205 36.94 118.78 43.29
CA LYS A 205 36.30 119.06 44.58
C LYS A 205 37.28 119.69 45.57
N ASP A 206 38.53 119.21 45.61
CA ASP A 206 39.58 119.77 46.44
C ASP A 206 40.00 121.18 45.95
N GLU A 207 40.11 121.38 44.64
CA GLU A 207 40.38 122.68 44.02
C GLU A 207 39.27 123.71 44.32
N ASN A 208 38.00 123.35 44.13
CA ASN A 208 36.86 124.21 44.49
C ASN A 208 36.85 124.56 46.00
N SER A 209 37.32 123.65 46.86
CA SER A 209 37.49 123.92 48.30
C SER A 209 38.61 124.93 48.61
N ALA A 210 39.64 125.01 47.76
CA ALA A 210 40.74 125.95 47.88
C ALA A 210 40.35 127.33 47.30
N GLU A 211 39.63 127.38 46.19
CA GLU A 211 39.11 128.64 45.63
C GLU A 211 38.13 129.34 46.59
N ARG A 212 37.22 128.59 47.22
CA ARG A 212 36.31 129.13 48.24
C ARG A 212 37.05 129.82 49.39
N LYS A 213 38.16 129.24 49.87
CA LYS A 213 39.01 129.85 50.90
C LYS A 213 39.63 131.17 50.43
N ARG A 214 40.17 131.22 49.20
CA ARG A 214 40.71 132.46 48.61
C ARG A 214 39.65 133.55 48.47
N LEU A 215 38.41 133.17 48.12
CA LEU A 215 37.28 134.09 48.03
C LEU A 215 36.88 134.64 49.41
N ASP A 216 36.80 133.76 50.42
CA ASP A 216 36.53 134.13 51.82
C ASP A 216 37.63 134.98 52.47
N GLU A 217 38.86 134.95 51.93
CA GLU A 217 39.96 135.85 52.30
C GLU A 217 39.82 137.20 51.57
N SER A 218 39.68 137.19 50.24
CA SER A 218 39.52 138.40 49.42
C SER A 218 38.33 139.28 49.85
N MET A 219 37.21 138.69 50.26
CA MET A 219 36.05 139.43 50.79
C MET A 219 36.34 140.17 52.12
N ARG A 220 37.37 139.81 52.87
CA ARG A 220 37.79 140.54 54.09
C ARG A 220 38.58 141.79 53.72
N ASP A 221 39.48 141.68 52.74
CA ASP A 221 40.32 142.79 52.28
C ASP A 221 39.48 143.90 51.64
N VAL A 222 38.51 143.52 50.81
CA VAL A 222 37.52 144.46 50.21
C VAL A 222 36.74 145.21 51.30
N LYS A 223 36.41 144.54 52.41
CA LYS A 223 35.70 145.16 53.54
C LYS A 223 36.57 146.19 54.27
N GLN A 224 37.85 145.89 54.52
CA GLN A 224 38.79 146.84 55.13
C GLN A 224 39.05 148.08 54.24
N MET A 225 39.01 147.93 52.91
CA MET A 225 39.16 149.04 51.97
C MET A 225 37.98 150.02 52.04
N TYR A 226 36.75 149.55 52.31
CA TYR A 226 35.57 150.40 52.43
C TYR A 226 35.65 151.31 53.68
N ASP A 227 36.03 150.75 54.83
CA ASP A 227 36.18 151.45 56.13
C ASP A 227 37.27 152.55 56.14
N LEU A 228 38.09 152.60 55.07
CA LEU A 228 39.15 153.61 54.82
C LEU A 228 38.74 154.69 53.81
N ALA A 229 37.74 154.45 52.97
CA ALA A 229 37.24 155.43 52.01
C ALA A 229 36.32 156.46 52.67
N GLU A 230 35.38 156.00 53.50
CA GLU A 230 34.36 156.82 54.16
C GLU A 230 34.96 157.95 55.01
N LYS A 231 36.11 157.71 55.65
CA LYS A 231 36.83 158.68 56.50
C LYS A 231 37.48 159.85 55.74
N LYS A 232 37.51 159.85 54.41
CA LYS A 232 38.17 160.92 53.61
C LYS A 232 37.21 161.96 53.02
N ILE A 233 35.90 161.73 53.06
CA ILE A 233 34.90 162.57 52.37
C ILE A 233 34.42 163.75 53.24
N LEU A 234 34.57 163.66 54.56
CA LEU A 234 34.02 164.60 55.56
C LEU A 234 34.75 165.96 55.71
N ALA A 235 35.60 166.37 54.75
CA ALA A 235 36.54 167.49 54.93
C ALA A 235 36.39 168.68 53.96
N THR A 236 35.53 168.61 52.92
CA THR A 236 35.57 169.58 51.80
C THR A 236 34.22 170.12 51.34
N ASP A 237 33.30 170.44 52.26
CA ASP A 237 32.02 171.08 51.91
C ASP A 237 31.78 172.46 52.57
N ARG A 238 32.15 173.52 51.84
CA ARG A 238 31.66 174.92 52.04
C ARG A 238 31.60 175.72 50.71
N ARG A 239 31.42 175.05 49.56
CA ARG A 239 31.41 175.71 48.22
C ARG A 239 30.36 175.16 47.23
N ALA A 240 29.41 174.32 47.66
CA ALA A 240 28.45 173.67 46.76
C ALA A 240 27.11 174.42 46.50
N LYS A 241 26.83 175.53 47.21
CA LYS A 241 25.49 176.12 47.28
C LYS A 241 24.93 176.81 46.03
N ASP A 242 25.75 177.00 44.99
CA ASP A 242 25.29 177.52 43.69
C ASP A 242 25.15 176.41 42.62
N ILE A 243 25.32 175.13 42.99
CA ILE A 243 25.32 173.97 42.06
C ILE A 243 24.09 173.06 42.26
N GLU A 244 23.48 173.04 43.46
CA GLU A 244 22.34 172.16 43.81
C GLU A 244 21.19 172.22 42.80
N ALA A 245 20.86 173.41 42.27
CA ALA A 245 19.75 173.62 41.34
C ALA A 245 19.92 172.94 39.97
N VAL A 246 21.15 172.57 39.56
CA VAL A 246 21.42 171.91 38.26
C VAL A 246 21.59 170.39 38.43
N LEU A 247 22.13 169.93 39.56
CA LEU A 247 22.31 168.51 39.84
C LEU A 247 20.98 167.78 40.05
N TYR A 248 20.05 168.38 40.80
CA TYR A 248 18.76 167.76 41.16
C TYR A 248 17.95 167.27 39.95
N LYS A 249 18.11 167.91 38.78
CA LYS A 249 17.47 167.47 37.53
C LYS A 249 18.17 166.25 36.91
N LYS A 250 19.51 166.26 36.82
CA LYS A 250 20.28 165.14 36.24
C LYS A 250 20.26 163.89 37.11
N GLU A 251 20.27 164.03 38.43
CA GLU A 251 20.22 162.92 39.39
C GLU A 251 18.89 162.15 39.30
N ASN A 252 17.79 162.89 39.11
CA ASN A 252 16.43 162.36 38.93
C ASN A 252 16.22 161.69 37.56
N ASP A 253 16.99 162.06 36.54
CA ASP A 253 16.98 161.38 35.24
C ASP A 253 17.93 160.17 35.22
N LEU A 254 19.07 160.23 35.93
CA LEU A 254 20.00 159.10 36.09
C LEU A 254 19.40 157.96 36.91
N THR A 255 18.70 158.25 38.02
CA THR A 255 18.00 157.22 38.81
C THR A 255 16.93 156.49 37.99
N LYS A 256 16.15 157.21 37.18
CA LYS A 256 15.20 156.59 36.22
C LYS A 256 15.92 155.74 35.16
N PHE A 257 17.13 156.10 34.75
CA PHE A 257 17.89 155.32 33.78
C PHE A 257 18.47 154.03 34.38
N SER A 258 18.97 154.08 35.63
CA SER A 258 19.37 152.89 36.39
C SER A 258 18.18 151.95 36.55
N LEU A 259 17.05 152.44 37.09
CA LEU A 259 15.87 151.61 37.36
C LEU A 259 15.31 150.91 36.10
N ASN A 260 15.48 151.52 34.92
CA ASN A 260 15.18 150.88 33.64
C ASN A 260 16.22 149.86 33.18
N LEU A 261 17.52 150.06 33.47
CA LEU A 261 18.57 149.07 33.22
C LEU A 261 18.42 147.87 34.15
N ASP A 262 18.26 148.10 35.46
CA ASP A 262 18.07 147.06 36.49
C ASP A 262 16.85 146.18 36.17
N LYS A 263 15.72 146.81 35.78
CA LYS A 263 14.52 146.09 35.31
C LYS A 263 14.79 145.28 34.05
N ARG A 264 15.49 145.86 33.06
CA ARG A 264 15.78 145.18 31.79
C ARG A 264 16.80 144.04 31.94
N GLU A 265 17.70 144.12 32.93
CA GLU A 265 18.60 143.02 33.28
C GLU A 265 17.83 141.87 33.96
N MET A 266 16.84 142.17 34.82
CA MET A 266 15.93 141.13 35.33
C MET A 266 15.09 140.50 34.21
N GLU A 267 14.48 141.30 33.33
CA GLU A 267 13.73 140.79 32.16
C GLU A 267 14.59 139.87 31.28
N LEU A 268 15.86 140.21 31.06
CA LEU A 268 16.81 139.36 30.32
C LEU A 268 17.20 138.07 31.08
N LYS A 269 17.34 138.12 32.40
CA LYS A 269 17.62 136.93 33.23
C LYS A 269 16.43 135.98 33.27
N GLU A 270 15.22 136.50 33.45
CA GLU A 270 13.98 135.71 33.38
C GLU A 270 13.82 135.05 32.02
N TRP A 271 14.12 135.76 30.92
CA TRP A 271 14.02 135.22 29.56
C TRP A 271 15.11 134.16 29.27
N ALA A 272 16.33 134.35 29.78
CA ALA A 272 17.40 133.35 29.70
C ALA A 272 17.06 132.08 30.52
N GLU A 273 16.48 132.23 31.71
CA GLU A 273 15.97 131.10 32.50
C GLU A 273 14.83 130.37 31.79
N GLN A 274 13.90 131.07 31.14
CA GLN A 274 12.83 130.46 30.35
C GLN A 274 13.40 129.66 29.17
N LEU A 275 14.37 130.23 28.45
CA LEU A 275 15.04 129.56 27.33
C LEU A 275 15.77 128.28 27.76
N GLU A 276 16.53 128.28 28.86
CA GLU A 276 17.24 127.07 29.31
C GLU A 276 16.29 126.02 29.92
N LYS A 277 15.16 126.44 30.53
CA LYS A 277 14.08 125.53 30.95
C LYS A 277 13.40 124.87 29.75
N GLU A 278 13.08 125.62 28.70
CA GLU A 278 12.47 125.09 27.48
C GLU A 278 13.44 124.20 26.69
N ARG A 279 14.72 124.58 26.58
CA ARG A 279 15.79 123.74 26.02
C ARG A 279 15.94 122.43 26.78
N SER A 280 15.85 122.46 28.12
CA SER A 280 15.88 121.26 28.96
C SER A 280 14.66 120.36 28.73
N ARG A 281 13.47 120.95 28.53
CA ARG A 281 12.24 120.22 28.17
C ARG A 281 12.39 119.53 26.80
N LEU A 282 12.80 120.26 25.77
CA LEU A 282 13.03 119.73 24.42
C LEU A 282 14.07 118.60 24.40
N LEU A 283 15.13 118.69 25.21
CA LEU A 283 16.18 117.66 25.31
C LEU A 283 15.72 116.41 26.09
N LEU A 284 14.69 116.53 26.94
CA LEU A 284 14.00 115.38 27.54
C LEU A 284 13.04 114.74 26.53
N GLU A 285 12.20 115.54 25.87
CA GLU A 285 11.27 115.11 24.81
C GLU A 285 12.02 114.32 23.71
N GLN A 286 13.19 114.79 23.26
CA GLN A 286 14.03 114.06 22.29
C GLN A 286 14.57 112.72 22.81
N LYS A 287 14.88 112.60 24.10
CA LYS A 287 15.32 111.33 24.69
C LYS A 287 14.18 110.32 24.78
N GLU A 288 12.98 110.79 25.12
CA GLU A 288 11.77 109.99 25.14
C GLU A 288 11.39 109.55 23.71
N GLU A 289 11.50 110.43 22.71
CA GLU A 289 11.28 110.08 21.30
C GLU A 289 12.27 109.02 20.81
N VAL A 290 13.56 109.14 21.14
CA VAL A 290 14.59 108.14 20.78
C VAL A 290 14.33 106.80 21.49
N ALA A 291 13.90 106.80 22.75
CA ALA A 291 13.52 105.59 23.46
C ALA A 291 12.28 104.91 22.84
N LEU A 292 11.24 105.68 22.49
CA LEU A 292 10.05 105.17 21.80
C LEU A 292 10.39 104.60 20.42
N ARG A 293 11.22 105.31 19.62
CA ARG A 293 11.72 104.82 18.33
C ARG A 293 12.48 103.50 18.47
N LYS A 294 13.32 103.36 19.52
CA LYS A 294 14.01 102.11 19.81
C LYS A 294 13.02 100.98 20.12
N ASN A 295 12.08 101.21 21.03
CA ASN A 295 11.08 100.19 21.41
C ASN A 295 10.22 99.75 20.22
N ILE A 296 9.87 100.66 19.30
CA ILE A 296 9.14 100.34 18.06
C ILE A 296 9.94 99.40 17.16
N VAL A 297 11.26 99.60 17.04
CA VAL A 297 12.13 98.69 16.26
C VAL A 297 12.23 97.33 16.93
N GLU A 298 12.44 97.28 18.25
CA GLU A 298 12.52 96.01 19.00
C GLU A 298 11.20 95.20 18.87
N LEU A 299 10.04 95.84 19.08
CA LEU A 299 8.73 95.21 18.91
C LEU A 299 8.47 94.75 17.46
N SER A 300 8.88 95.53 16.45
CA SER A 300 8.73 95.13 15.04
C SER A 300 9.64 93.96 14.66
N THR A 301 10.82 93.83 15.28
CA THR A 301 11.65 92.62 15.11
C THR A 301 11.06 91.40 15.83
N GLU A 302 10.45 91.56 17.00
CA GLU A 302 9.77 90.49 17.72
C GLU A 302 8.52 90.01 16.97
N GLU A 303 7.67 90.93 16.49
CA GLU A 303 6.50 90.66 15.64
C GLU A 303 6.89 89.83 14.41
N ARG A 304 7.97 90.21 13.71
CA ARG A 304 8.46 89.48 12.53
C ARG A 304 8.98 88.08 12.86
N LEU A 305 9.65 87.89 13.99
CA LEU A 305 10.11 86.57 14.43
C LEU A 305 8.94 85.67 14.85
N LEU A 306 7.91 86.25 15.49
CA LEU A 306 6.67 85.54 15.83
C LEU A 306 5.87 85.16 14.58
N GLU A 307 5.79 86.03 13.57
CA GLU A 307 5.16 85.74 12.28
C GLU A 307 5.91 84.62 11.54
N GLN A 308 7.24 84.65 11.51
CA GLN A 308 8.06 83.56 10.97
C GLN A 308 7.77 82.23 11.70
N SER A 309 7.85 82.19 13.04
CA SER A 309 7.56 80.98 13.80
C SER A 309 6.11 80.49 13.64
N ALA A 310 5.14 81.40 13.47
CA ALA A 310 3.75 81.05 13.17
C ALA A 310 3.60 80.45 11.77
N SER A 311 4.31 80.96 10.77
CA SER A 311 4.30 80.41 9.40
C SER A 311 4.95 79.02 9.32
N GLU A 312 6.06 78.81 10.04
CA GLU A 312 6.70 77.49 10.16
C GLU A 312 5.78 76.47 10.84
N LYS A 313 5.10 76.86 11.93
CA LYS A 313 4.15 75.99 12.64
C LYS A 313 2.90 75.68 11.80
N ARG A 314 2.39 76.64 11.01
CA ARG A 314 1.31 76.38 10.05
C ARG A 314 1.75 75.36 9.02
N LYS A 315 2.92 75.52 8.41
CA LYS A 315 3.44 74.56 7.44
C LYS A 315 3.64 73.16 8.06
N GLN A 316 4.20 73.07 9.27
CA GLN A 316 4.33 71.78 9.96
C GLN A 316 2.96 71.12 10.18
N LEU A 317 1.93 71.91 10.48
CA LEU A 317 0.56 71.41 10.66
C LEU A 317 -0.05 70.94 9.33
N GLU A 318 0.13 71.69 8.23
CA GLU A 318 -0.24 71.28 6.86
C GLU A 318 0.48 69.98 6.44
N ASP A 319 1.79 69.87 6.70
CA ASP A 319 2.59 68.66 6.44
C ASP A 319 2.07 67.45 7.27
N PHE A 320 1.63 67.66 8.52
CA PHE A 320 1.01 66.62 9.36
C PHE A 320 -0.41 66.24 8.92
N GLU A 321 -1.24 67.20 8.47
CA GLU A 321 -2.59 66.91 7.95
C GLU A 321 -2.51 66.09 6.65
N ALA A 322 -1.53 66.36 5.78
CA ALA A 322 -1.28 65.58 4.57
C ALA A 322 -0.81 64.14 4.88
N ASP A 323 0.10 63.96 5.84
CA ASP A 323 0.55 62.64 6.33
C ASP A 323 -0.61 61.86 7.00
N TYR A 324 -1.47 62.55 7.75
CA TYR A 324 -2.67 61.95 8.37
C TYR A 324 -3.68 61.48 7.32
N GLU A 325 -4.04 62.30 6.33
CA GLU A 325 -4.97 61.89 5.27
C GLU A 325 -4.39 60.77 4.40
N THR A 326 -3.07 60.78 4.13
CA THR A 326 -2.39 59.67 3.42
C THR A 326 -2.55 58.35 4.18
N LYS A 327 -2.24 58.33 5.48
CA LYS A 327 -2.43 57.16 6.35
C LYS A 327 -3.90 56.73 6.48
N LYS A 328 -4.83 57.67 6.40
CA LYS A 328 -6.28 57.45 6.40
C LYS A 328 -6.83 56.96 5.06
N GLU A 329 -6.10 57.13 3.96
CA GLU A 329 -6.35 56.38 2.72
C GLU A 329 -5.75 54.96 2.79
N ASP A 330 -4.51 54.81 3.26
CA ASP A 330 -3.87 53.50 3.37
C ASP A 330 -4.64 52.56 4.31
N LEU A 331 -5.11 53.05 5.47
CA LEU A 331 -6.00 52.28 6.35
C LEU A 331 -7.32 51.84 5.69
N LYS A 332 -7.82 52.58 4.69
CA LYS A 332 -9.01 52.15 3.91
C LYS A 332 -8.64 51.08 2.87
N ARG A 333 -7.44 51.16 2.28
CA ARG A 333 -6.91 50.13 1.37
C ARG A 333 -6.68 48.82 2.12
N ASP A 334 -6.07 48.90 3.30
CA ASP A 334 -5.86 47.75 4.20
C ASP A 334 -7.18 47.15 4.68
N GLN A 335 -8.17 47.97 5.08
CA GLN A 335 -9.50 47.47 5.45
C GLN A 335 -10.17 46.75 4.27
N ALA A 336 -10.20 47.34 3.07
CA ALA A 336 -10.79 46.68 1.90
C ALA A 336 -10.07 45.35 1.56
N MET A 337 -8.75 45.28 1.72
CA MET A 337 -7.99 44.03 1.53
C MET A 337 -8.27 42.99 2.62
N LEU A 338 -8.64 43.40 3.83
CA LEU A 338 -9.11 42.49 4.88
C LEU A 338 -10.52 41.99 4.59
N ASP A 339 -11.42 42.87 4.14
CA ASP A 339 -12.80 42.53 3.75
C ASP A 339 -12.79 41.51 2.58
N ASP A 340 -12.00 41.74 1.53
CA ASP A 340 -11.80 40.82 0.39
C ASP A 340 -11.33 39.42 0.84
N LYS A 341 -10.44 39.37 1.84
CA LYS A 341 -9.89 38.13 2.42
C LYS A 341 -10.87 37.43 3.35
N GLU A 342 -11.69 38.16 4.10
CA GLU A 342 -12.79 37.58 4.85
C GLU A 342 -13.79 36.91 3.89
N ASP A 343 -14.14 37.58 2.79
CA ASP A 343 -15.00 37.02 1.75
C ASP A 343 -14.37 35.82 1.03
N GLU A 344 -13.05 35.76 0.86
CA GLU A 344 -12.32 34.58 0.38
C GLU A 344 -12.39 33.41 1.38
N ILE A 345 -12.14 33.68 2.67
CA ILE A 345 -12.22 32.69 3.75
C ILE A 345 -13.64 32.12 3.84
N ILE A 346 -14.68 32.97 3.79
CA ILE A 346 -16.09 32.55 3.77
C ILE A 346 -16.41 31.70 2.55
N ARG A 347 -15.90 32.05 1.35
CA ARG A 347 -16.02 31.21 0.14
C ARG A 347 -15.33 29.86 0.31
N ARG A 348 -14.17 29.81 0.96
CA ARG A 348 -13.42 28.56 1.18
C ARG A 348 -14.04 27.67 2.26
N ILE A 349 -14.64 28.25 3.30
CA ILE A 349 -15.44 27.52 4.31
C ILE A 349 -16.62 26.83 3.63
N LYS A 350 -17.42 27.55 2.83
CA LYS A 350 -18.57 26.95 2.11
C LYS A 350 -18.17 25.80 1.19
N GLN A 351 -17.04 25.91 0.50
CA GLN A 351 -16.51 24.80 -0.30
C GLN A 351 -16.14 23.57 0.54
N LEU A 352 -15.65 23.77 1.76
CA LEU A 352 -15.34 22.67 2.69
C LEU A 352 -16.61 22.05 3.29
N GLU A 353 -17.64 22.86 3.56
CA GLU A 353 -18.97 22.39 4.00
C GLU A 353 -19.67 21.56 2.90
N ASP A 354 -19.58 21.98 1.64
CA ASP A 354 -20.06 21.21 0.48
C ASP A 354 -19.23 19.93 0.25
N ASP A 355 -17.89 19.99 0.35
CA ASP A 355 -17.00 18.82 0.28
C ASP A 355 -17.32 17.81 1.41
N GLU A 356 -17.57 18.28 2.64
CA GLU A 356 -17.95 17.45 3.79
C GLU A 356 -19.31 16.78 3.57
N ARG A 357 -20.31 17.51 3.05
CA ARG A 357 -21.61 16.92 2.71
C ARG A 357 -21.49 15.85 1.61
N LEU A 358 -20.68 16.09 0.59
CA LEU A 358 -20.39 15.12 -0.49
C LEU A 358 -19.54 13.91 -0.03
N LEU A 359 -18.87 14.01 1.12
CA LEU A 359 -18.20 12.88 1.77
C LEU A 359 -19.20 12.09 2.63
N ALA A 360 -20.09 12.75 3.37
CA ALA A 360 -21.15 12.09 4.14
C ALA A 360 -22.13 11.31 3.24
N GLU A 361 -22.56 11.90 2.12
CA GLU A 361 -23.38 11.23 1.10
C GLU A 361 -22.72 9.93 0.58
N LYS A 362 -21.38 9.94 0.40
CA LYS A 362 -20.61 8.74 -0.02
C LYS A 362 -20.37 7.75 1.10
N GLU A 363 -20.23 8.21 2.35
CA GLU A 363 -20.13 7.32 3.51
C GLU A 363 -21.44 6.54 3.68
N GLU A 364 -22.60 7.18 3.49
CA GLU A 364 -23.90 6.52 3.45
C GLU A 364 -24.00 5.51 2.30
N GLU A 365 -23.59 5.85 1.07
CA GLU A 365 -23.50 4.89 -0.05
C GLU A 365 -22.61 3.67 0.29
N PHE A 366 -21.46 3.89 0.96
CA PHE A 366 -20.57 2.80 1.36
C PHE A 366 -21.17 1.94 2.48
N ILE A 367 -21.84 2.53 3.46
CA ILE A 367 -22.54 1.82 4.53
C ILE A 367 -23.64 0.94 3.93
N ASP A 368 -24.49 1.47 3.06
CA ASP A 368 -25.58 0.72 2.43
C ASP A 368 -25.04 -0.47 1.64
N LYS A 369 -23.97 -0.26 0.86
CA LYS A 369 -23.27 -1.30 0.11
C LYS A 369 -22.61 -2.36 1.00
N ILE A 370 -22.10 -1.98 2.17
CA ILE A 370 -21.62 -2.93 3.18
C ILE A 370 -22.81 -3.75 3.73
N THR A 371 -23.97 -3.14 3.99
CA THR A 371 -25.15 -3.92 4.43
C THR A 371 -25.67 -4.87 3.34
N GLU A 372 -25.55 -4.51 2.05
CA GLU A 372 -25.86 -5.39 0.92
C GLU A 372 -24.91 -6.59 0.88
N LEU A 373 -23.59 -6.34 0.93
CA LEU A 373 -22.59 -7.40 0.99
C LEU A 373 -22.71 -8.28 2.24
N GLU A 374 -23.19 -7.76 3.36
CA GLU A 374 -23.56 -8.56 4.53
C GLU A 374 -24.81 -9.43 4.31
N LYS A 375 -25.84 -8.94 3.62
CA LYS A 375 -27.03 -9.74 3.26
C LYS A 375 -26.60 -10.90 2.34
N ASP A 376 -25.79 -10.62 1.33
CA ASP A 376 -25.23 -11.62 0.42
C ASP A 376 -24.34 -12.62 1.16
N ARG A 377 -23.45 -12.17 2.05
CA ARG A 377 -22.65 -13.06 2.90
C ARG A 377 -23.55 -14.00 3.72
N ARG A 378 -24.62 -13.49 4.35
CA ARG A 378 -25.57 -14.31 5.11
C ARG A 378 -26.33 -15.31 4.21
N LEU A 379 -26.50 -15.04 2.91
CA LEU A 379 -27.02 -15.99 1.93
C LEU A 379 -25.98 -17.04 1.52
N PHE A 380 -24.70 -16.67 1.37
CA PHE A 380 -23.61 -17.61 1.14
C PHE A 380 -23.37 -18.52 2.35
N ASP A 381 -23.39 -18.00 3.57
CA ASP A 381 -23.24 -18.77 4.81
C ASP A 381 -24.39 -19.80 4.96
N LYS A 382 -25.63 -19.43 4.60
CA LYS A 382 -26.76 -20.38 4.50
C LYS A 382 -26.54 -21.47 3.46
N LYS A 383 -26.16 -21.11 2.23
CA LYS A 383 -25.86 -22.10 1.17
C LYS A 383 -24.69 -23.00 1.54
N ALA A 384 -23.69 -22.50 2.27
CA ALA A 384 -22.58 -23.29 2.77
C ALA A 384 -23.03 -24.31 3.85
N ALA A 385 -24.02 -23.96 4.68
CA ALA A 385 -24.67 -24.91 5.58
C ALA A 385 -25.48 -25.97 4.80
N GLU A 386 -26.31 -25.56 3.84
CA GLU A 386 -27.06 -26.47 2.94
C GLU A 386 -26.12 -27.45 2.20
N PHE A 387 -25.00 -26.97 1.64
CA PHE A 387 -23.97 -27.82 1.04
C PHE A 387 -23.28 -28.74 2.07
N SER A 388 -23.09 -28.29 3.31
CA SER A 388 -22.50 -29.12 4.37
C SER A 388 -23.43 -30.26 4.80
N GLU A 389 -24.74 -30.00 4.90
CA GLU A 389 -25.76 -31.03 5.10
C GLU A 389 -25.82 -31.99 3.91
N MET A 390 -25.79 -31.48 2.67
CA MET A 390 -25.75 -32.30 1.45
C MET A 390 -24.51 -33.19 1.39
N ILE A 391 -23.33 -32.70 1.79
CA ILE A 391 -22.09 -33.48 1.93
C ILE A 391 -22.24 -34.53 3.05
N GLY A 392 -22.96 -34.22 4.13
CA GLY A 392 -23.35 -35.18 5.17
C GLY A 392 -24.21 -36.31 4.61
N ALA A 393 -25.27 -35.98 3.88
CA ALA A 393 -26.16 -36.94 3.22
C ALA A 393 -25.42 -37.80 2.18
N VAL A 394 -24.51 -37.23 1.39
CA VAL A 394 -23.66 -37.98 0.45
C VAL A 394 -22.71 -38.94 1.17
N LYS A 395 -22.16 -38.57 2.33
CA LYS A 395 -21.39 -39.50 3.19
C LYS A 395 -22.26 -40.63 3.73
N GLU A 396 -23.49 -40.35 4.16
CA GLU A 396 -24.43 -41.39 4.56
C GLU A 396 -24.79 -42.34 3.41
N VAL A 397 -25.09 -41.82 2.22
CA VAL A 397 -25.36 -42.64 1.02
C VAL A 397 -24.16 -43.53 0.73
N LYS A 398 -22.94 -42.99 0.72
CA LYS A 398 -21.71 -43.76 0.49
C LYS A 398 -21.44 -44.82 1.57
N ASN A 399 -21.81 -44.55 2.83
CA ASN A 399 -21.73 -45.54 3.90
C ASN A 399 -22.76 -46.67 3.71
N LYS A 400 -24.00 -46.33 3.31
CA LYS A 400 -25.07 -47.31 2.99
C LYS A 400 -24.71 -48.13 1.75
N GLU A 401 -24.10 -47.52 0.75
CA GLU A 401 -23.59 -48.16 -0.48
C GLU A 401 -22.45 -49.15 -0.16
N ALA A 402 -21.50 -48.78 0.70
CA ALA A 402 -20.48 -49.70 1.21
C ALA A 402 -21.07 -50.85 2.07
N GLU A 403 -22.13 -50.58 2.84
CA GLU A 403 -22.83 -51.63 3.59
C GLU A 403 -23.61 -52.59 2.66
N LEU A 404 -24.25 -52.06 1.61
CA LEU A 404 -24.92 -52.85 0.57
C LEU A 404 -23.92 -53.74 -0.17
N SER A 405 -22.80 -53.19 -0.63
CA SER A 405 -21.73 -53.98 -1.29
C SER A 405 -21.19 -55.09 -0.38
N LYS A 406 -21.06 -54.84 0.93
CA LYS A 406 -20.72 -55.88 1.91
C LYS A 406 -21.81 -56.94 2.04
N ARG A 407 -23.10 -56.54 2.06
CA ARG A 407 -24.25 -57.46 2.10
C ARG A 407 -24.34 -58.30 0.82
N GLU A 408 -24.01 -57.75 -0.34
CA GLU A 408 -23.93 -58.47 -1.63
C GLU A 408 -22.84 -59.55 -1.59
N LEU A 409 -21.63 -59.23 -1.12
CA LEU A 409 -20.56 -60.21 -0.90
C LEU A 409 -20.96 -61.30 0.11
N ASP A 410 -21.66 -60.93 1.19
CA ASP A 410 -22.21 -61.88 2.17
C ASP A 410 -23.36 -62.73 1.60
N ILE A 411 -24.06 -62.28 0.55
CA ILE A 411 -25.09 -63.05 -0.18
C ILE A 411 -24.40 -64.00 -1.17
N GLU A 412 -23.47 -63.53 -1.99
CA GLU A 412 -22.72 -64.37 -2.93
C GLU A 412 -21.99 -65.51 -2.19
N ALA A 413 -21.35 -65.20 -1.05
CA ALA A 413 -20.71 -66.20 -0.19
C ALA A 413 -21.71 -67.20 0.45
N LYS A 414 -23.01 -66.86 0.56
CA LYS A 414 -24.07 -67.81 0.96
C LYS A 414 -24.58 -68.61 -0.22
N GLU A 415 -24.74 -68.02 -1.41
CA GLU A 415 -25.12 -68.73 -2.63
C GLU A 415 -24.08 -69.77 -3.04
N GLN A 416 -22.78 -69.45 -2.97
CA GLN A 416 -21.70 -70.42 -3.17
C GLN A 416 -21.73 -71.56 -2.13
N LYS A 417 -22.19 -71.32 -0.89
CA LYS A 417 -22.41 -72.37 0.12
C LYS A 417 -23.65 -73.21 -0.21
N ILE A 418 -24.74 -72.59 -0.67
CA ILE A 418 -25.97 -73.28 -1.11
C ILE A 418 -25.68 -74.18 -2.31
N ALA A 419 -24.86 -73.74 -3.27
CA ALA A 419 -24.39 -74.55 -4.39
C ALA A 419 -23.61 -75.79 -3.91
N LYS A 420 -22.68 -75.64 -2.98
CA LYS A 420 -21.96 -76.78 -2.37
C LYS A 420 -22.89 -77.72 -1.57
N VAL A 421 -23.96 -77.20 -0.96
CA VAL A 421 -25.00 -77.99 -0.30
C VAL A 421 -25.88 -78.75 -1.32
N SER A 422 -26.14 -78.20 -2.50
CA SER A 422 -26.88 -78.91 -3.55
C SER A 422 -26.04 -80.02 -4.20
N GLU A 423 -24.76 -79.75 -4.46
CA GLU A 423 -23.79 -80.74 -4.94
C GLU A 423 -23.59 -81.89 -3.96
N THR A 424 -23.38 -81.60 -2.67
CA THR A 424 -23.28 -82.66 -1.64
C THR A 424 -24.59 -83.44 -1.45
N ARG A 425 -25.77 -82.82 -1.63
CA ARG A 425 -27.05 -83.56 -1.69
C ARG A 425 -27.13 -84.53 -2.87
N VAL A 426 -26.64 -84.15 -4.05
CA VAL A 426 -26.55 -85.04 -5.22
C VAL A 426 -25.58 -86.21 -4.93
N ASN A 427 -24.42 -85.93 -4.34
CA ASN A 427 -23.45 -86.97 -3.98
C ASN A 427 -24.01 -87.94 -2.92
N ILE A 428 -24.71 -87.43 -1.89
CA ILE A 428 -25.42 -88.28 -0.90
C ILE A 428 -26.52 -89.12 -1.55
N SER A 429 -27.24 -88.60 -2.55
CA SER A 429 -28.23 -89.37 -3.32
C SER A 429 -27.59 -90.52 -4.11
N ASN A 430 -26.44 -90.27 -4.73
CA ASN A 430 -25.71 -91.28 -5.49
C ASN A 430 -25.11 -92.35 -4.57
N LEU A 431 -24.45 -91.96 -3.47
CA LEU A 431 -23.92 -92.88 -2.45
C LEU A 431 -25.02 -93.73 -1.79
N LYS A 432 -26.26 -93.22 -1.67
CA LYS A 432 -27.40 -94.04 -1.22
C LYS A 432 -27.78 -95.13 -2.22
N LYS A 433 -27.82 -94.83 -3.53
CA LYS A 433 -28.09 -95.82 -4.59
C LYS A 433 -27.00 -96.88 -4.64
N GLU A 434 -25.75 -96.47 -4.52
CA GLU A 434 -24.57 -97.35 -4.49
C GLU A 434 -24.55 -98.25 -3.24
N LYS A 435 -24.92 -97.70 -2.08
CA LYS A 435 -25.16 -98.51 -0.86
C LYS A 435 -26.29 -99.52 -1.06
N GLU A 436 -27.35 -99.19 -1.80
CA GLU A 436 -28.42 -100.14 -2.11
C GLU A 436 -28.01 -101.24 -3.10
N THR A 437 -27.18 -100.96 -4.11
CA THR A 437 -26.66 -101.99 -5.01
C THR A 437 -25.71 -102.92 -4.27
N LEU A 438 -24.75 -102.36 -3.52
CA LEU A 438 -23.84 -103.14 -2.67
C LEU A 438 -24.60 -103.99 -1.64
N ALA A 439 -25.68 -103.48 -1.02
CA ALA A 439 -26.50 -104.27 -0.09
C ALA A 439 -27.23 -105.44 -0.78
N LYS A 440 -27.66 -105.29 -2.04
CA LYS A 440 -28.27 -106.37 -2.83
C LYS A 440 -27.22 -107.43 -3.20
N GLU A 441 -26.02 -107.01 -3.58
CA GLU A 441 -24.89 -107.89 -3.87
C GLU A 441 -24.40 -108.65 -2.64
N LEU A 442 -24.26 -107.99 -1.50
CA LEU A 442 -23.86 -108.60 -0.22
C LEU A 442 -24.89 -109.65 0.22
N LYS A 443 -26.20 -109.36 0.08
CA LYS A 443 -27.27 -110.35 0.34
C LYS A 443 -27.22 -111.53 -0.63
N HIS A 444 -26.88 -111.29 -1.90
CA HIS A 444 -26.68 -112.36 -2.89
C HIS A 444 -25.46 -113.23 -2.55
N LEU A 445 -24.33 -112.63 -2.16
CA LEU A 445 -23.13 -113.33 -1.69
C LEU A 445 -23.40 -114.16 -0.43
N GLN A 446 -24.09 -113.59 0.57
CA GLN A 446 -24.54 -114.34 1.76
C GLN A 446 -25.39 -115.56 1.38
N SER A 447 -26.28 -115.45 0.39
CA SER A 447 -27.05 -116.61 -0.10
C SER A 447 -26.18 -117.68 -0.79
N ARG A 448 -25.08 -117.29 -1.45
CA ARG A 448 -24.09 -118.23 -2.02
C ARG A 448 -23.27 -118.90 -0.93
N VAL A 449 -22.84 -118.17 0.10
CA VAL A 449 -22.12 -118.72 1.27
C VAL A 449 -23.00 -119.68 2.06
N ALA A 450 -24.29 -119.37 2.26
CA ALA A 450 -25.23 -120.28 2.89
C ALA A 450 -25.35 -121.62 2.13
N LYS A 451 -25.49 -121.56 0.80
CA LYS A 451 -25.51 -122.77 -0.07
C LYS A 451 -24.19 -123.53 -0.03
N ALA A 452 -23.05 -122.84 -0.03
CA ALA A 452 -21.73 -123.47 0.09
C ALA A 452 -21.56 -124.20 1.43
N ASN A 453 -22.00 -123.59 2.54
CA ASN A 453 -21.99 -124.23 3.86
C ASN A 453 -22.94 -125.44 3.95
N GLU A 454 -24.07 -125.43 3.24
CA GLU A 454 -24.98 -126.58 3.15
C GLU A 454 -24.36 -127.73 2.36
N ILE A 455 -23.68 -127.43 1.24
CA ILE A 455 -22.88 -128.40 0.47
C ILE A 455 -21.75 -128.97 1.34
N ASN A 456 -21.04 -128.13 2.09
CA ASN A 456 -19.93 -128.56 2.95
C ASN A 456 -20.41 -129.48 4.10
N LYS A 457 -21.60 -129.22 4.68
CA LYS A 457 -22.24 -130.16 5.62
C LYS A 457 -22.57 -131.52 4.98
N LYS A 458 -23.01 -131.53 3.72
CA LYS A 458 -23.30 -132.77 2.96
C LYS A 458 -22.02 -133.53 2.58
N LEU A 459 -20.92 -132.83 2.31
CA LEU A 459 -19.59 -133.43 2.13
C LEU A 459 -19.09 -134.05 3.43
N SER A 460 -19.06 -133.30 4.54
CA SER A 460 -18.56 -133.83 5.82
C SER A 460 -19.37 -135.02 6.37
N ALA A 461 -20.68 -135.07 6.10
CA ALA A 461 -21.49 -136.25 6.39
C ALA A 461 -21.09 -137.47 5.54
N ARG A 462 -20.75 -137.26 4.26
CA ARG A 462 -20.28 -138.30 3.34
C ARG A 462 -18.85 -138.77 3.65
N GLU A 463 -17.97 -137.87 4.07
CA GLU A 463 -16.61 -138.18 4.53
C GLU A 463 -16.64 -139.12 5.76
N ARG A 464 -17.53 -138.89 6.72
CA ARG A 464 -17.71 -139.80 7.87
C ARG A 464 -18.17 -141.20 7.44
N MET A 465 -19.18 -141.28 6.56
CA MET A 465 -19.62 -142.57 5.99
C MET A 465 -18.49 -143.30 5.25
N LEU A 466 -17.65 -142.58 4.50
CA LEU A 466 -16.52 -143.16 3.79
C LEU A 466 -15.41 -143.60 4.77
N SER A 467 -15.12 -142.83 5.81
CA SER A 467 -14.17 -143.20 6.87
C SER A 467 -14.60 -144.48 7.61
N GLU A 468 -15.89 -144.61 7.94
CA GLU A 468 -16.45 -145.83 8.54
C GLU A 468 -16.46 -147.04 7.59
N GLN A 469 -16.41 -146.83 6.28
CA GLN A 469 -16.23 -147.89 5.27
C GLN A 469 -14.76 -148.23 5.08
N GLU A 470 -13.86 -147.24 5.08
CA GLU A 470 -12.42 -147.45 5.02
C GLU A 470 -11.86 -148.20 6.22
N GLU A 471 -12.33 -147.93 7.45
CA GLU A 471 -11.89 -148.71 8.62
C GLU A 471 -12.34 -150.18 8.54
N LYS A 472 -13.57 -150.42 8.08
CA LYS A 472 -14.09 -151.78 7.84
C LYS A 472 -13.32 -152.50 6.72
N LEU A 473 -12.90 -151.78 5.68
CA LEU A 473 -12.06 -152.33 4.61
C LEU A 473 -10.62 -152.57 5.08
N LYS A 474 -10.01 -151.66 5.85
CA LYS A 474 -8.66 -151.81 6.42
C LYS A 474 -8.56 -153.01 7.37
N ALA A 475 -9.60 -153.27 8.17
CA ALA A 475 -9.68 -154.45 9.04
C ALA A 475 -9.78 -155.79 8.27
N ILE A 476 -10.24 -155.76 7.01
CA ILE A 476 -10.28 -156.94 6.12
C ILE A 476 -8.96 -157.06 5.34
N PHE A 477 -8.44 -155.95 4.83
CA PHE A 477 -7.22 -155.91 4.02
C PHE A 477 -5.95 -156.32 4.79
N SER A 478 -5.90 -156.12 6.11
CA SER A 478 -4.76 -156.52 6.94
C SER A 478 -4.59 -158.04 7.12
N HIS A 479 -5.52 -158.87 6.62
CA HIS A 479 -5.45 -160.33 6.74
C HIS A 479 -5.22 -161.07 5.41
N MET A 480 -5.04 -160.34 4.29
CA MET A 480 -4.68 -160.89 2.99
C MET A 480 -3.36 -160.30 2.48
N SER A 481 -2.49 -161.19 1.95
CA SER A 481 -1.39 -160.81 1.06
C SER A 481 -1.94 -159.91 -0.07
N GLY A 482 -1.24 -158.88 -0.56
CA GLY A 482 0.21 -158.76 -0.68
C GLY A 482 0.62 -159.27 -2.06
N GLU A 483 1.40 -158.43 -2.78
CA GLU A 483 1.75 -158.42 -4.22
C GLU A 483 1.28 -157.11 -4.93
N ASP A 484 2.24 -156.50 -5.64
CA ASP A 484 2.15 -155.60 -6.80
C ASP A 484 1.70 -154.11 -6.82
N ALA A 485 2.28 -153.42 -7.82
CA ALA A 485 1.83 -152.22 -8.54
C ALA A 485 1.86 -150.82 -7.88
N ASN A 486 3.08 -150.37 -7.54
CA ASN A 486 3.84 -149.26 -8.18
C ASN A 486 3.14 -148.29 -9.20
N ILE A 487 3.73 -147.08 -9.39
CA ILE A 487 3.47 -146.03 -10.43
C ILE A 487 2.28 -145.07 -10.13
N SER A 488 2.25 -143.76 -10.47
CA SER A 488 3.22 -142.64 -10.63
C SER A 488 2.43 -141.35 -11.06
N SER A 489 3.14 -140.24 -11.31
CA SER A 489 2.69 -138.92 -11.86
C SER A 489 1.95 -137.96 -10.88
N VAL A 490 2.22 -136.64 -10.73
CA VAL A 490 2.90 -135.55 -11.52
C VAL A 490 1.99 -134.93 -12.61
N PRO A 491 1.91 -133.58 -12.87
CA PRO A 491 2.54 -132.38 -12.24
C PRO A 491 1.58 -131.18 -11.93
N GLN A 492 2.18 -130.00 -11.68
CA GLN A 492 1.82 -128.63 -12.17
C GLN A 492 1.37 -127.51 -11.19
N THR A 493 1.61 -126.27 -11.64
CA THR A 493 1.69 -124.97 -10.92
C THR A 493 0.95 -123.90 -11.80
N PRO A 494 1.23 -122.56 -11.85
CA PRO A 494 1.90 -121.55 -10.98
C PRO A 494 1.10 -120.19 -10.89
N TYR A 495 1.77 -119.04 -10.59
CA TYR A 495 1.31 -117.61 -10.77
C TYR A 495 0.20 -117.06 -9.81
N GLU A 496 0.03 -115.74 -9.51
CA GLU A 496 0.91 -114.53 -9.43
C GLU A 496 0.12 -113.33 -8.81
N LEU A 497 0.70 -112.09 -8.83
CA LEU A 497 0.14 -110.72 -8.70
C LEU A 497 0.10 -110.00 -7.33
N GLU A 498 0.80 -108.85 -7.24
CA GLU A 498 0.26 -107.54 -6.78
C GLU A 498 1.18 -106.37 -7.24
N ASN A 499 0.63 -105.18 -7.62
CA ASN A 499 1.42 -104.00 -8.06
C ASN A 499 0.58 -102.69 -8.20
N LYS A 500 1.23 -101.50 -8.24
CA LYS A 500 0.74 -100.11 -8.57
C LYS A 500 -0.08 -99.39 -7.46
N GLN A 501 -0.18 -98.05 -7.30
CA GLN A 501 0.43 -96.76 -7.77
C GLN A 501 -0.19 -95.62 -6.87
N ASP A 502 0.26 -94.36 -6.68
CA ASP A 502 1.43 -93.55 -7.10
C ASP A 502 1.62 -92.24 -6.26
N GLU A 503 2.75 -91.55 -6.47
CA GLU A 503 3.11 -90.10 -6.33
C GLU A 503 2.43 -89.10 -5.34
N ILE A 504 3.26 -88.25 -4.68
CA ILE A 504 3.48 -86.81 -5.05
C ILE A 504 4.62 -86.13 -4.24
N ARG A 505 5.63 -85.63 -4.99
CA ARG A 505 6.63 -84.52 -4.79
C ARG A 505 7.30 -84.15 -3.44
N THR A 506 8.55 -83.69 -3.59
CA THR A 506 9.50 -83.22 -2.56
C THR A 506 10.41 -82.07 -3.08
N THR A 507 11.34 -81.59 -2.22
CA THR A 507 12.69 -80.99 -2.47
C THR A 507 12.96 -79.53 -2.93
N TYR A 508 14.21 -79.12 -2.59
CA TYR A 508 15.09 -77.98 -2.93
C TYR A 508 14.69 -76.53 -2.54
N GLU A 509 15.48 -75.61 -1.94
CA GLU A 509 16.89 -75.49 -1.45
C GLU A 509 17.78 -74.45 -2.20
N ALA A 510 18.44 -73.58 -1.41
CA ALA A 510 19.69 -72.82 -1.65
C ALA A 510 19.86 -71.80 -2.82
N VAL A 511 21.07 -71.23 -2.85
CA VAL A 511 21.78 -70.46 -3.92
C VAL A 511 21.66 -68.92 -3.94
N GLU A 512 22.59 -68.32 -3.19
CA GLU A 512 23.58 -67.30 -3.61
C GLU A 512 23.23 -65.85 -4.01
N GLU A 513 24.03 -64.97 -3.40
CA GLU A 513 24.68 -63.75 -3.91
C GLU A 513 24.32 -63.23 -5.31
N THR A 514 23.70 -62.06 -5.35
CA THR A 514 24.33 -60.88 -5.97
C THR A 514 24.04 -59.65 -5.10
N ASN A 515 24.92 -58.64 -5.13
CA ASN A 515 24.86 -57.51 -4.19
C ASN A 515 24.31 -56.24 -4.88
N PRO A 516 22.98 -55.99 -4.87
CA PRO A 516 22.44 -54.71 -5.28
C PRO A 516 22.74 -53.72 -4.16
N LYS A 517 23.71 -52.80 -4.38
CA LYS A 517 24.10 -51.74 -3.43
C LYS A 517 22.90 -51.31 -2.58
N ASN A 518 22.93 -51.60 -1.29
CA ASN A 518 21.73 -51.55 -0.46
C ASN A 518 21.41 -50.10 -0.07
N TYR A 519 20.93 -49.35 -1.06
CA TYR A 519 20.66 -47.94 -1.05
C TYR A 519 19.49 -47.64 -0.10
N SER A 520 19.83 -47.33 1.15
CA SER A 520 18.90 -46.69 2.08
C SER A 520 18.30 -45.45 1.44
N VAL A 521 17.04 -45.16 1.77
CA VAL A 521 16.35 -43.94 1.33
C VAL A 521 17.20 -42.69 1.65
N ILE A 522 17.90 -42.71 2.78
CA ILE A 522 18.80 -41.64 3.22
C ILE A 522 20.00 -41.45 2.27
N SER A 523 20.66 -42.52 1.82
CA SER A 523 21.83 -42.39 0.94
C SER A 523 21.43 -41.96 -0.47
N LEU A 524 20.30 -42.42 -1.00
CA LEU A 524 19.75 -41.87 -2.25
C LEU A 524 19.44 -40.37 -2.14
N MET A 525 18.98 -39.90 -0.97
CA MET A 525 18.70 -38.48 -0.74
C MET A 525 20.00 -37.65 -0.65
N GLN A 526 21.07 -38.20 -0.10
CA GLN A 526 22.41 -37.60 -0.14
C GLN A 526 22.97 -37.56 -1.57
N ASP A 527 22.84 -38.64 -2.34
CA ASP A 527 23.19 -38.67 -3.77
C ASP A 527 22.38 -37.62 -4.56
N ALA A 528 21.08 -37.46 -4.27
CA ALA A 528 20.20 -36.50 -4.95
C ALA A 528 20.55 -35.04 -4.61
N ARG A 529 20.84 -34.72 -3.35
CA ARG A 529 21.35 -33.40 -2.95
C ARG A 529 22.73 -33.12 -3.56
N SER A 530 23.59 -34.14 -3.66
CA SER A 530 24.89 -34.03 -4.34
C SER A 530 24.74 -33.77 -5.84
N ALA A 531 23.77 -34.42 -6.50
CA ALA A 531 23.43 -34.16 -7.90
C ALA A 531 22.89 -32.73 -8.13
N LEU A 532 22.08 -32.20 -7.20
CA LEU A 532 21.63 -30.79 -7.23
C LEU A 532 22.80 -29.80 -7.08
N ILE A 533 23.70 -30.02 -6.11
CA ILE A 533 24.91 -29.20 -5.94
C ILE A 533 25.78 -29.24 -7.21
N SER A 534 25.82 -30.39 -7.88
CA SER A 534 26.51 -30.59 -9.16
C SER A 534 25.70 -30.13 -10.39
N LYS A 535 24.56 -29.44 -10.18
CA LYS A 535 23.60 -28.95 -11.20
C LYS A 535 23.07 -30.02 -12.17
N ASN A 536 23.17 -31.30 -11.82
CA ASN A 536 22.67 -32.41 -12.64
C ASN A 536 21.22 -32.74 -12.27
N ILE A 537 20.31 -31.88 -12.74
CA ILE A 537 18.87 -31.95 -12.45
C ILE A 537 18.23 -33.24 -12.99
N VAL A 538 18.76 -33.79 -14.09
CA VAL A 538 18.27 -35.06 -14.66
C VAL A 538 18.55 -36.24 -13.72
N SER A 539 19.78 -36.35 -13.21
CA SER A 539 20.12 -37.38 -12.22
C SER A 539 19.37 -37.17 -10.90
N ALA A 540 19.18 -35.92 -10.45
CA ALA A 540 18.37 -35.63 -9.25
C ALA A 540 16.91 -36.09 -9.40
N LYS A 541 16.26 -35.82 -10.54
CA LYS A 541 14.89 -36.28 -10.85
C LYS A 541 14.79 -37.82 -10.93
N GLN A 542 15.80 -38.50 -11.48
CA GLN A 542 15.87 -39.96 -11.50
C GLN A 542 16.04 -40.57 -10.09
N LEU A 543 16.90 -39.98 -9.26
CA LEU A 543 17.10 -40.42 -7.87
C LEU A 543 15.84 -40.18 -7.03
N TYR A 544 15.19 -39.02 -7.15
CA TYR A 544 13.90 -38.73 -6.52
C TYR A 544 12.81 -39.77 -6.86
N SER A 545 12.75 -40.19 -8.13
CA SER A 545 11.82 -41.22 -8.57
C SER A 545 12.06 -42.57 -7.88
N ARG A 546 13.33 -42.93 -7.67
CA ARG A 546 13.73 -44.13 -6.91
C ARG A 546 13.41 -43.98 -5.42
N ILE A 547 13.76 -42.85 -4.81
CA ILE A 547 13.44 -42.49 -3.41
C ILE A 547 11.95 -42.66 -3.12
N ASN A 548 11.07 -42.08 -3.94
CA ASN A 548 9.62 -42.18 -3.77
C ASN A 548 9.13 -43.65 -3.87
N SER A 549 9.71 -44.44 -4.80
CA SER A 549 9.37 -45.86 -4.96
C SER A 549 9.75 -46.74 -3.77
N MET A 550 10.87 -46.42 -3.08
CA MET A 550 11.30 -47.10 -1.86
C MET A 550 10.54 -46.60 -0.63
N TYR A 551 10.36 -45.28 -0.52
CA TYR A 551 9.62 -44.64 0.57
C TYR A 551 8.20 -45.20 0.70
N LYS A 552 7.50 -45.41 -0.42
CA LYS A 552 6.18 -46.05 -0.42
C LYS A 552 6.18 -47.43 0.26
N LYS A 553 7.24 -48.23 0.07
CA LYS A 553 7.41 -49.60 0.60
C LYS A 553 7.84 -49.66 2.07
N LEU A 554 8.29 -48.56 2.69
CA LEU A 554 8.64 -48.56 4.12
C LEU A 554 7.42 -48.87 5.01
N PRO A 555 7.59 -49.59 6.14
CA PRO A 555 6.53 -49.75 7.15
C PRO A 555 6.15 -48.39 7.79
N ALA A 556 4.98 -48.32 8.44
CA ALA A 556 4.43 -47.08 9.00
C ALA A 556 5.08 -46.66 10.35
N THR A 557 6.41 -46.54 10.37
CA THR A 557 7.20 -46.15 11.55
C THR A 557 7.28 -44.64 11.72
N ALA A 558 7.81 -44.18 12.88
CA ALA A 558 8.15 -42.78 13.10
C ALA A 558 9.18 -42.24 12.08
N GLU A 559 10.13 -43.08 11.67
CA GLU A 559 11.12 -42.76 10.65
C GLU A 559 10.47 -42.46 9.30
N LYS A 560 9.40 -43.18 8.92
CA LYS A 560 8.63 -42.86 7.71
C LYS A 560 7.99 -41.47 7.79
N LYS A 561 7.53 -41.03 8.96
CA LYS A 561 7.04 -39.64 9.14
C LYS A 561 8.16 -38.60 9.04
N ARG A 562 9.37 -38.91 9.51
CA ARG A 562 10.54 -38.03 9.38
C ARG A 562 10.98 -37.90 7.91
N LEU A 563 11.21 -39.03 7.24
CA LEU A 563 11.61 -39.08 5.83
C LEU A 563 10.60 -38.42 4.90
N TYR A 564 9.31 -38.40 5.24
CA TYR A 564 8.29 -37.69 4.47
C TYR A 564 8.64 -36.21 4.23
N TYR A 565 9.04 -35.48 5.28
CA TYR A 565 9.37 -34.07 5.19
C TYR A 565 10.70 -33.84 4.47
N GLU A 566 11.72 -34.64 4.77
CA GLU A 566 13.03 -34.57 4.12
C GLU A 566 12.97 -34.90 2.60
N ILE A 567 11.97 -35.71 2.18
CA ILE A 567 11.66 -36.01 0.76
C ILE A 567 10.83 -34.90 0.11
N LEU A 568 9.96 -34.21 0.88
CA LEU A 568 9.14 -33.11 0.37
C LEU A 568 9.99 -31.85 0.16
N GLU A 569 10.92 -31.56 1.07
CA GLU A 569 12.00 -30.56 0.90
C GLU A 569 12.79 -30.84 -0.40
N LEU A 570 13.33 -32.06 -0.54
CA LEU A 570 14.08 -32.47 -1.72
C LEU A 570 13.27 -32.39 -3.03
N LYS A 571 11.95 -32.61 -3.00
CA LYS A 571 11.07 -32.39 -4.16
C LYS A 571 11.07 -30.91 -4.57
N THR A 572 10.88 -30.02 -3.60
CA THR A 572 10.84 -28.58 -3.81
C THR A 572 12.19 -28.06 -4.32
N ASP A 573 13.31 -28.54 -3.79
CA ASP A 573 14.66 -28.21 -4.30
C ASP A 573 14.84 -28.59 -5.79
N ILE A 574 14.35 -29.77 -6.18
CA ILE A 574 14.42 -30.29 -7.56
C ILE A 574 13.51 -29.54 -8.53
N GLU A 575 12.39 -29.00 -8.04
CA GLU A 575 11.48 -28.18 -8.83
C GLU A 575 12.01 -26.74 -8.98
N LEU A 576 12.50 -26.12 -7.90
CA LEU A 576 13.10 -24.79 -7.92
C LEU A 576 14.41 -24.74 -8.73
N ALA A 577 15.27 -25.76 -8.64
CA ALA A 577 16.48 -25.86 -9.45
C ALA A 577 16.23 -26.30 -10.91
N GLY A 578 14.95 -26.45 -11.31
CA GLY A 578 14.52 -26.79 -12.66
C GLY A 578 13.76 -25.67 -13.38
N VAL A 579 13.75 -24.46 -12.82
CA VAL A 579 13.24 -23.20 -13.38
C VAL A 579 14.41 -22.31 -13.79
#